data_AF-A0A945HIF0-F1
#
_entry.id   AF-A0A945HIF0-F1
#
_cell.length_a   1.000
_cell.length_b   1.000
_cell.length_c   1.000
_cell.angle_alpha   90.00
_cell.angle_beta   90.00
_cell.angle_gamma   90.00
#
_symmetry.space_group_name_H-M   'P 1'
#
loop_
_entity.id
_entity.type
_entity.pdbx_description
1 polymer ?
#
loop_
_entity_poly.entity_id
_entity_poly.type
_entity_poly.pdbx_seq_one_letter_code
_entity_poly.pdbx_strand_id
1 'polypeptide(L)'
;MKKLKLIITLFVLIITINVNAQAKPEKKAKKIATEMSKVLSLDKKESKAVYKIQLNRFNESKSIVKEYTNQPEIKKQKLNKLGSKVYNQLKDLLGMERLKIWKSYKKNK
;
A
#
# COMPACT_ATOMS: atom_id res chain seq x y z
N MET A 1 -29.67 39.12 -31.26
CA MET A 1 -30.14 37.94 -30.51
C MET A 1 -29.95 38.22 -29.02
N LYS A 2 -31.06 38.15 -28.27
CA LYS A 2 -31.23 38.68 -26.91
C LYS A 2 -30.40 37.88 -25.89
N LYS A 3 -29.80 38.59 -24.93
CA LYS A 3 -29.15 38.05 -23.74
C LYS A 3 -30.17 37.29 -22.88
N LEU A 4 -29.89 36.03 -22.55
CA LEU A 4 -30.56 35.28 -21.47
C LEU A 4 -29.48 34.41 -20.78
N LYS A 5 -28.78 34.97 -19.79
CA LYS A 5 -29.01 34.75 -18.34
C LYS A 5 -28.95 33.27 -17.93
N LEU A 6 -27.75 32.86 -17.51
CA LEU A 6 -27.42 32.23 -16.23
C LEU A 6 -28.44 31.19 -15.69
N ILE A 7 -28.13 29.90 -15.87
CA ILE A 7 -28.42 28.89 -14.84
C ILE A 7 -27.14 28.10 -14.58
N ILE A 8 -26.52 28.49 -13.47
CA ILE A 8 -25.53 27.74 -12.72
C ILE A 8 -26.15 26.40 -12.33
N THR A 9 -25.54 25.28 -12.69
CA THR A 9 -25.56 24.10 -11.81
C THR A 9 -24.22 23.38 -11.90
N LEU A 10 -23.33 23.88 -11.06
CA LEU A 10 -22.10 23.26 -10.63
C LEU A 10 -22.43 21.94 -9.92
N PHE A 11 -22.41 20.81 -10.65
CA PHE A 11 -22.25 19.49 -10.05
C PHE A 11 -20.81 19.02 -10.29
N VAL A 12 -19.85 19.79 -9.75
CA VAL A 12 -18.55 19.20 -9.41
C VAL A 12 -18.82 18.36 -8.19
N LEU A 13 -19.19 17.10 -8.42
CA LEU A 13 -19.21 16.07 -7.40
C LEU A 13 -17.76 15.88 -6.96
N ILE A 14 -17.33 16.70 -6.00
CA ILE A 14 -16.15 16.40 -5.20
C ILE A 14 -16.53 15.15 -4.42
N ILE A 15 -16.29 13.98 -5.02
CA ILE A 15 -16.16 12.75 -4.26
C ILE A 15 -14.91 12.97 -3.42
N THR A 16 -15.10 13.60 -2.26
CA THR A 16 -14.18 13.46 -1.15
C THR A 16 -14.25 12.00 -0.76
N ILE A 17 -13.48 11.18 -1.47
CA ILE A 17 -13.10 9.87 -0.96
C ILE A 17 -12.41 10.22 0.34
N ASN A 18 -13.13 10.04 1.45
CA ASN A 18 -12.58 10.07 2.79
C ASN A 18 -11.60 8.90 2.84
N VAL A 19 -10.40 9.08 2.29
CA VAL A 19 -9.29 8.14 2.40
C VAL A 19 -8.89 8.22 3.85
N ASN A 20 -9.57 7.40 4.66
CA ASN A 20 -9.42 7.31 6.11
C ASN A 20 -7.93 7.25 6.45
N ALA A 21 -7.38 8.39 6.87
CA ALA A 21 -5.96 8.72 6.73
C ALA A 21 -5.05 7.90 7.65
N GLN A 22 -5.57 6.99 8.47
CA GLN A 22 -4.74 6.03 9.21
C GLN A 22 -5.47 4.73 9.52
N ALA A 23 -5.79 3.92 8.51
CA ALA A 23 -6.06 2.50 8.77
C ALA A 23 -4.88 1.89 9.56
N LYS A 24 -5.18 1.27 10.71
CA LYS A 24 -4.16 0.66 11.59
C LYS A 24 -3.25 -0.31 10.81
N PRO A 25 -1.95 -0.42 11.16
CA PRO A 25 -0.99 -1.31 10.48
C PRO A 25 -1.52 -2.73 10.24
N GLU A 26 -2.25 -3.28 11.21
CA GLU A 26 -2.88 -4.60 11.17
C GLU A 26 -3.93 -4.70 10.06
N LYS A 27 -4.78 -3.68 9.91
CA LYS A 27 -5.82 -3.66 8.87
C LYS A 27 -5.19 -3.57 7.48
N LYS A 28 -4.13 -2.76 7.32
CA LYS A 28 -3.39 -2.64 6.06
C LYS A 28 -2.68 -3.96 5.71
N ALA A 29 -1.98 -4.56 6.67
CA ALA A 29 -1.29 -5.83 6.50
C ALA A 29 -2.27 -6.96 6.16
N LYS A 30 -3.41 -7.05 6.86
CA LYS A 30 -4.46 -8.03 6.61
C LYS A 30 -5.03 -7.88 5.20
N LYS A 31 -5.32 -6.65 4.76
CA LYS A 31 -5.81 -6.37 3.41
C LYS A 31 -4.84 -6.90 2.35
N ILE A 32 -3.55 -6.58 2.47
CA ILE A 32 -2.53 -7.06 1.52
C ILE A 32 -2.42 -8.58 1.55
N ALA A 33 -2.37 -9.20 2.74
CA ALA A 33 -2.26 -10.65 2.86
C ALA A 33 -3.47 -11.36 2.22
N THR A 34 -4.69 -10.88 2.48
CA THR A 34 -5.91 -11.39 1.84
C THR A 34 -5.87 -11.23 0.32
N GLU A 35 -5.43 -10.08 -0.18
CA GLU A 35 -5.33 -9.81 -1.61
C GLU A 35 -4.28 -10.70 -2.29
N MET A 36 -3.08 -10.80 -1.71
CA MET A 36 -2.04 -11.71 -2.20
C MET A 36 -2.49 -13.17 -2.14
N SER A 37 -3.24 -13.57 -1.10
CA SER A 37 -3.76 -14.94 -0.99
C SER A 37 -4.70 -15.28 -2.13
N LYS A 38 -5.56 -14.34 -2.53
CA LYS A 38 -6.47 -14.52 -3.67
C LYS A 38 -5.73 -14.56 -5.00
N VAL A 39 -4.79 -13.65 -5.21
CA VAL A 39 -4.07 -13.51 -6.51
C VAL A 39 -3.07 -14.63 -6.73
N LEU A 40 -2.41 -15.10 -5.66
CA LEU A 40 -1.31 -16.05 -5.73
C LEU A 40 -1.69 -17.45 -5.24
N SER A 41 -2.96 -17.65 -4.87
CA SER A 41 -3.47 -18.89 -4.26
C SER A 41 -2.65 -19.34 -3.04
N LEU A 42 -2.34 -18.39 -2.15
CA LEU A 42 -1.53 -18.68 -0.97
C LEU A 42 -2.28 -19.57 0.01
N ASP A 43 -1.56 -20.53 0.60
CA ASP A 43 -2.10 -21.30 1.70
C ASP A 43 -2.20 -20.47 3.01
N LYS A 44 -2.78 -21.06 4.05
CA LYS A 44 -2.95 -20.38 5.35
C LYS A 44 -1.61 -19.99 6.00
N LYS A 45 -0.57 -20.80 5.84
CA LYS A 45 0.76 -20.58 6.42
C LYS A 45 1.47 -19.43 5.70
N GLU A 46 1.48 -19.45 4.37
CA GLU A 46 2.00 -18.41 3.50
C GLU A 46 1.27 -17.08 3.74
N SER A 47 -0.07 -17.11 3.78
CA SER A 47 -0.89 -15.92 4.07
C SER A 47 -0.55 -15.29 5.42
N LYS A 48 -0.39 -16.11 6.47
CA LYS A 48 0.00 -15.64 7.80
C LYS A 48 1.42 -15.05 7.81
N ALA A 49 2.34 -15.65 7.05
CA ALA A 49 3.71 -15.14 6.92
C ALA A 49 3.73 -13.79 6.16
N VAL A 50 2.98 -13.66 5.06
CA VAL A 50 2.80 -12.40 4.32
C VAL A 50 2.20 -11.33 5.23
N TYR A 51 1.17 -11.66 6.02
CA TYR A 51 0.60 -10.74 7.00
C TYR A 51 1.67 -10.21 7.97
N LYS A 52 2.48 -11.09 8.56
CA LYS A 52 3.54 -10.72 9.51
C LYS A 52 4.58 -9.81 8.86
N ILE A 53 5.02 -10.13 7.64
CA ILE A 53 5.97 -9.29 6.87
C ILE A 53 5.40 -7.89 6.64
N GLN A 54 4.15 -7.78 6.18
CA GLN A 54 3.52 -6.49 5.91
C GLN A 54 3.24 -5.69 7.19
N LEU A 55 2.85 -6.35 8.29
CA LEU A 55 2.66 -5.69 9.58
C LEU A 55 3.97 -5.06 10.07
N ASN A 56 5.06 -5.84 10.02
CA ASN A 56 6.39 -5.36 10.38
C ASN A 56 6.80 -4.18 9.50
N ARG A 57 6.59 -4.26 8.19
CA ARG A 57 6.84 -3.14 7.26
C ARG A 57 6.11 -1.87 7.69
N PHE A 58 4.82 -1.95 8.00
CA PHE A 58 4.04 -0.76 8.36
C PHE A 58 4.48 -0.16 9.70
N ASN A 59 4.81 -1.00 10.67
CA ASN A 59 5.31 -0.56 11.97
C ASN A 59 6.71 0.09 11.85
N GLU A 60 7.63 -0.55 11.12
CA GLU A 60 8.99 -0.03 10.89
C GLU A 60 8.94 1.27 10.07
N SER A 61 8.08 1.35 9.05
CA SER A 61 7.87 2.57 8.28
C SER A 61 7.35 3.72 9.15
N LYS A 62 6.39 3.45 10.05
CA LYS A 62 5.88 4.46 11.00
C LYS A 62 7.00 4.95 11.94
N SER A 63 7.85 4.04 12.42
CA SER A 63 9.00 4.38 13.26
C SER A 63 10.00 5.27 12.51
N ILE A 64 10.38 4.89 11.28
CA ILE A 64 11.30 5.66 10.44
C ILE A 64 10.75 7.06 10.16
N VAL A 65 9.46 7.17 9.82
CA VAL A 65 8.84 8.48 9.55
C VAL A 65 8.89 9.37 10.79
N LYS A 66 8.62 8.82 11.99
CA LYS A 66 8.66 9.56 13.25
C LYS A 66 10.09 10.00 13.61
N GLU A 67 11.05 9.08 13.57
CA GLU A 67 12.43 9.30 13.99
C GLU A 67 13.19 10.28 13.07
N TYR A 68 13.00 10.17 11.76
CA TYR A 68 13.70 10.97 10.76
C TYR A 68 12.80 12.06 10.15
N THR A 69 11.88 12.62 10.94
CA THR A 69 10.90 13.63 10.48
C THR A 69 11.60 14.78 9.75
N ASN A 70 12.65 15.34 10.37
CA ASN A 70 13.41 16.51 9.90
C ASN A 70 14.63 16.15 9.04
N GLN A 71 14.83 14.87 8.71
CA GLN A 71 15.98 14.37 7.94
C GLN A 71 15.49 13.64 6.68
N PRO A 72 14.98 14.38 5.67
CA PRO A 72 14.27 13.78 4.53
C PRO A 72 15.11 12.77 3.74
N GLU A 73 16.39 13.04 3.52
CA GLU A 73 17.28 12.14 2.78
C GLU A 73 17.55 10.83 3.54
N ILE A 74 17.82 10.93 4.85
CA ILE A 74 18.02 9.74 5.70
C ILE A 74 16.72 8.92 5.80
N LYS A 75 15.58 9.60 5.97
CA LYS A 75 14.26 8.97 5.96
C LYS A 75 14.02 8.19 4.67
N LYS A 76 14.28 8.81 3.51
CA LYS A 76 14.14 8.19 2.19
C LYS A 76 15.04 6.98 2.05
N GLN A 77 16.32 7.08 2.45
CA GLN A 77 17.26 5.97 2.40
C GLN A 77 16.80 4.78 3.28
N LYS A 78 16.36 5.04 4.50
CA LYS A 78 15.85 4.01 5.43
C LYS A 78 14.59 3.33 4.90
N LEU A 79 13.66 4.10 4.33
CA LEU A 79 12.43 3.56 3.71
C LEU A 79 12.75 2.71 2.48
N ASN A 80 13.72 3.10 1.64
CA ASN A 80 14.17 2.30 0.51
C ASN A 80 14.79 0.98 0.97
N LYS A 81 15.66 1.01 1.99
CA LYS A 81 16.25 -0.20 2.58
C LYS A 81 15.18 -1.12 3.16
N LEU A 82 14.16 -0.57 3.83
CA LEU A 82 13.01 -1.33 4.30
C LEU A 82 12.23 -1.98 3.13
N GLY A 83 12.03 -1.25 2.04
CA GLY A 83 11.42 -1.77 0.82
C GLY A 83 12.16 -2.98 0.26
N SER A 84 13.49 -2.89 0.12
CA SER A 84 14.35 -3.99 -0.35
C SER A 84 14.30 -5.19 0.60
N LYS A 85 14.35 -4.97 1.91
CA LYS A 85 14.23 -6.03 2.93
C LYS A 85 12.90 -6.77 2.80
N VAL A 86 11.78 -6.05 2.68
CA VAL A 86 10.45 -6.65 2.51
C VAL A 86 10.36 -7.43 1.21
N TYR A 87 10.90 -6.89 0.11
CA TYR A 87 10.93 -7.60 -1.17
C TYR A 87 11.67 -8.93 -1.06
N ASN A 88 12.85 -8.94 -0.43
CA ASN A 88 13.63 -10.17 -0.22
C ASN A 88 12.87 -11.17 0.66
N GLN A 89 12.28 -10.73 1.78
CA GLN A 89 11.46 -11.61 2.63
C GLN A 89 10.29 -12.25 1.88
N LEU A 90 9.62 -11.49 1.00
CA LEU A 90 8.55 -12.03 0.18
C LEU A 90 9.09 -12.95 -0.92
N LYS A 91 10.28 -12.68 -1.46
CA LYS A 91 10.94 -13.51 -2.48
C LYS A 91 11.33 -14.86 -1.89
N ASP A 92 11.89 -14.87 -0.69
CA ASP A 92 12.28 -16.10 0.01
C ASP A 92 11.05 -16.93 0.39
N LEU A 93 9.95 -16.27 0.74
CA LEU A 93 8.69 -16.93 1.11
C LEU A 93 7.91 -17.49 -0.10
N LEU A 94 7.81 -16.71 -1.19
CA LEU A 94 6.87 -16.98 -2.28
C LEU A 94 7.54 -17.37 -3.60
N GLY A 95 8.85 -17.18 -3.71
CA GLY A 95 9.58 -17.33 -4.97
C GLY A 95 9.39 -16.16 -5.94
N MET A 96 10.28 -16.08 -6.93
CA MET A 96 10.30 -14.97 -7.88
C MET A 96 9.07 -14.95 -8.80
N GLU A 97 8.57 -16.11 -9.23
CA GLU A 97 7.45 -16.20 -10.17
C GLU A 97 6.15 -15.62 -9.58
N ARG A 98 5.81 -15.99 -8.34
CA ARG A 98 4.64 -15.41 -7.66
C ARG A 98 4.78 -13.91 -7.43
N LEU A 99 6.00 -13.41 -7.19
CA LEU A 99 6.23 -11.96 -7.09
C LEU A 99 6.07 -11.23 -8.43
N LYS A 100 6.42 -11.85 -9.56
CA LYS A 100 6.14 -11.28 -10.89
C LYS A 100 4.63 -11.15 -11.11
N ILE A 101 3.86 -12.20 -10.79
CA ILE A 101 2.39 -12.18 -10.87
C ILE A 101 1.82 -11.04 -10.00
N TRP A 102 2.26 -10.95 -8.75
CA TRP A 102 1.83 -9.89 -7.84
C TRP A 102 2.16 -8.49 -8.36
N LYS A 103 3.37 -8.29 -8.89
CA LYS A 103 3.81 -7.03 -9.50
C LYS A 103 2.93 -6.65 -10.70
N SER A 104 2.64 -7.60 -11.59
CA SER A 104 1.77 -7.38 -12.75
C SER A 104 0.34 -7.02 -12.32
N TYR A 105 -0.22 -7.77 -11.37
CA TYR A 105 -1.53 -7.46 -10.78
C TYR A 105 -1.58 -6.04 -10.21
N LYS A 106 -0.54 -5.63 -9.46
CA LYS A 106 -0.46 -4.29 -8.87
C LYS A 106 -0.28 -3.16 -9.89
N LYS A 107 0.26 -3.43 -11.08
CA LYS A 107 0.40 -2.45 -12.17
C LYS A 107 -0.92 -2.20 -12.89
N ASN A 108 -1.80 -3.20 -12.94
CA ASN A 108 -3.05 -3.18 -13.71
C ASN A 108 -4.28 -2.81 -12.85
N LYS A 109 -4.09 -2.36 -11.62
CA LYS A 109 -5.14 -2.01 -10.65
C LYS A 109 -5.01 -0.56 -10.22
#